data_AF-A0A7W0RQH6-F1
#
_entry.id   AF-A0A7W0RQH6-F1
#
_cell.length_a   1.000
_cell.length_b   1.000
_cell.length_c   1.000
_cell.angle_alpha   90.00
_cell.angle_beta   90.00
_cell.angle_gamma   90.00
#
_symmetry.space_group_name_H-M   'P 1'
#
loop_
_entity.id
_entity.type
_entity.pdbx_description
1 polymer ?
#
loop_
_entity_poly.entity_id
_entity_poly.type
_entity_poly.pdbx_seq_one_letter_code
_entity_poly.pdbx_strand_id
1 'polypeptide(L)'
;MFKITSLGRLLAAAMLLAACDAATGAQSWTTHQDPLGFSIEILEDWSVSNESGQVTVAGPNTERVTIYPLRIEGQLDANRAQHLMVGISNQMWPGQRWNMPKGGWRFGANGVRAIGADESKLRETTALWWANTGQGASGFFYAVAAPPARFKAAEPVFARILGSFRVTQATGGGSGGGGQAGRGSNPLAGLQFQRWEDPAERSFSLEVPAGWRTSGGLKRAGTVSKLIEVVAQSPDGQVVRVGDVRIPYQFIEPNQTLGNLGYREGQMYPGTSALILRFIPAVNFATDYIQRNVAQLCSNLQWLRQADRADYVQNLASRGLLLERNQYTAGEVIFTCQAGGQPYVGYLFVETKINANPGVGNLWNVERLNGFMAPTNRATQADAVLQRLLASFDFNPQWWAAETGGDLRIKENMRRYREFSANLQQQTQNERWASWERRTEQTGDLLQGRTRVVDTETGEAYKVENTSNYYWIDTRNEVIAGTNIPYKPTWDFRELIQTYR
;
A
#
# COMPACT_ATOMS: atom_id res chain seq x y z
N MET A 1 -2.39 15.70 -23.45
CA MET A 1 -2.68 14.41 -24.12
C MET A 1 -1.94 14.43 -25.46
N PHE A 2 -0.83 13.71 -25.56
CA PHE A 2 -0.04 13.67 -26.80
C PHE A 2 -0.83 13.00 -27.92
N LYS A 3 -0.70 13.47 -29.17
CA LYS A 3 -1.23 12.78 -30.35
C LYS A 3 -0.49 11.44 -30.50
N ILE A 4 -1.02 10.38 -29.89
CA ILE A 4 -0.47 9.00 -29.92
C ILE A 4 -0.49 8.40 -31.34
N THR A 5 -1.25 8.99 -32.27
CA THR A 5 -1.46 8.47 -33.64
C THR A 5 -0.20 8.45 -34.51
N SER A 6 0.82 9.29 -34.26
CA SER A 6 2.07 9.27 -35.05
C SER A 6 3.13 8.30 -34.51
N LEU A 7 2.98 7.84 -33.26
CA LEU A 7 4.02 7.09 -32.56
C LEU A 7 4.06 5.60 -32.96
N GLY A 8 2.89 5.00 -33.22
CA GLY A 8 2.78 3.58 -33.60
C GLY A 8 3.48 3.24 -34.93
N ARG A 9 3.51 4.19 -35.89
CA ARG A 9 4.21 4.00 -37.18
C ARG A 9 5.73 4.06 -37.06
N LEU A 10 6.25 4.94 -36.20
CA LEU A 10 7.70 5.06 -35.93
C LEU A 10 8.25 3.86 -35.15
N LEU A 11 7.46 3.29 -34.23
CA LEU A 11 7.84 2.12 -33.43
C LEU A 11 7.83 0.80 -34.23
N ALA A 12 6.85 0.60 -35.13
CA ALA A 12 6.82 -0.55 -36.02
C ALA A 12 8.04 -0.56 -36.96
N ALA A 13 8.45 0.60 -37.48
CA ALA A 13 9.66 0.75 -38.29
C ALA A 13 10.96 0.56 -37.48
N ALA A 14 10.97 0.96 -36.20
CA ALA A 14 12.15 0.82 -35.32
C ALA A 14 12.36 -0.62 -34.81
N MET A 15 11.29 -1.41 -34.64
CA MET A 15 11.42 -2.82 -34.29
C MET A 15 11.91 -3.69 -35.46
N LEU A 16 11.74 -3.23 -36.71
CA LEU A 16 11.91 -4.04 -37.92
C LEU A 16 12.66 -3.25 -38.99
N LEU A 17 13.99 -3.21 -38.88
CA LEU A 17 14.84 -2.68 -39.94
C LEU A 17 14.99 -3.74 -41.04
N ALA A 18 14.53 -3.36 -42.25
CA ALA A 18 14.64 -4.01 -43.55
C ALA A 18 13.73 -5.23 -43.81
N ALA A 19 12.62 -5.01 -44.53
CA ALA A 19 11.97 -6.01 -45.37
C ALA A 19 11.67 -5.39 -46.74
N CYS A 20 12.19 -6.00 -47.80
CA CYS A 20 11.89 -5.70 -49.20
C CYS A 20 10.75 -6.62 -49.65
N ASP A 21 9.86 -6.12 -50.50
CA ASP A 21 8.57 -6.73 -50.85
C ASP A 21 8.70 -8.17 -51.37
N ALA A 22 8.10 -9.13 -50.65
CA ALA A 22 7.77 -10.45 -51.16
C ALA A 22 6.25 -10.60 -51.15
N ALA A 23 5.69 -10.95 -52.31
CA ALA A 23 4.26 -11.05 -52.56
C ALA A 23 3.58 -12.11 -51.65
N THR A 24 2.81 -11.64 -50.68
CA THR A 24 1.89 -12.46 -49.88
C THR A 24 0.52 -12.48 -50.54
N GLY A 25 -0.06 -13.67 -50.74
CA GLY A 25 -1.47 -13.84 -51.07
C GLY A 25 -2.35 -13.05 -50.10
N ALA A 26 -3.50 -12.56 -50.57
CA ALA A 26 -4.37 -11.66 -49.83
C ALA A 26 -4.77 -12.25 -48.47
N GLN A 27 -4.04 -11.87 -47.43
CA GLN A 27 -4.36 -12.19 -46.05
C GLN A 27 -5.54 -11.32 -45.62
N SER A 28 -6.61 -11.91 -45.11
CA SER A 28 -7.77 -11.19 -44.57
C SER A 28 -7.45 -10.65 -43.17
N TRP A 29 -7.70 -9.35 -42.98
CA TRP A 29 -7.47 -8.65 -41.70
C TRP A 29 -8.81 -8.23 -41.11
N THR A 30 -8.95 -8.40 -39.80
CA THR A 30 -10.12 -7.94 -39.03
C THR A 30 -9.68 -6.98 -37.93
N THR A 31 -10.55 -6.04 -37.58
CA THR A 31 -10.32 -5.13 -36.46
C THR A 31 -10.98 -5.71 -35.22
N HIS A 32 -10.17 -6.12 -34.25
CA HIS A 32 -10.64 -6.45 -32.91
C HIS A 32 -10.87 -5.15 -32.12
N GLN A 33 -12.05 -5.01 -31.52
CA GLN A 33 -12.35 -3.95 -30.55
C GLN A 33 -12.59 -4.58 -29.19
N ASP A 34 -11.80 -4.20 -28.21
CA ASP A 34 -11.89 -4.71 -26.85
C ASP A 34 -12.72 -3.75 -25.98
N PRO A 35 -13.66 -4.27 -25.17
CA PRO A 35 -14.48 -3.46 -24.27
C PRO A 35 -13.68 -2.60 -23.27
N LEU A 36 -12.44 -2.98 -22.96
CA LEU A 36 -11.53 -2.27 -22.05
C LEU A 36 -10.83 -1.07 -22.71
N GLY A 37 -11.22 -0.72 -23.94
CA GLY A 37 -10.80 0.52 -24.58
C GLY A 37 -9.54 0.37 -25.42
N PHE A 38 -9.46 -0.65 -26.27
CA PHE A 38 -8.50 -0.63 -27.37
C PHE A 38 -9.08 -1.24 -28.65
N SER A 39 -8.42 -0.92 -29.77
CA SER A 39 -8.62 -1.62 -31.03
C SER A 39 -7.29 -2.04 -31.65
N ILE A 40 -7.30 -3.15 -32.38
CA ILE A 40 -6.10 -3.71 -33.02
C ILE A 40 -6.51 -4.50 -34.27
N GLU A 41 -5.73 -4.39 -35.35
CA GLU A 41 -5.90 -5.24 -36.53
C GLU A 41 -5.16 -6.56 -36.34
N ILE A 42 -5.83 -7.67 -36.64
CA ILE A 42 -5.31 -9.04 -36.55
C ILE A 42 -5.72 -9.84 -37.79
N LEU A 43 -5.03 -10.96 -38.03
CA LEU A 43 -5.47 -11.94 -39.02
C LEU A 43 -6.66 -12.74 -38.50
N GLU A 44 -7.52 -13.22 -39.39
CA GLU A 44 -8.75 -13.97 -39.03
C GLU A 44 -8.49 -15.24 -38.20
N ASP A 45 -7.32 -15.87 -38.38
CA ASP A 45 -6.90 -17.07 -37.67
C ASP A 45 -6.10 -16.78 -36.38
N TRP A 46 -5.98 -15.51 -35.99
CA TRP A 46 -5.30 -15.09 -34.76
C TRP A 46 -6.30 -14.75 -33.65
N SER A 47 -5.91 -15.03 -32.41
CA SER A 47 -6.73 -14.74 -31.23
C SER A 47 -6.16 -13.57 -30.42
N VAL A 48 -7.02 -12.76 -29.82
CA VAL A 48 -6.64 -11.68 -28.88
C VAL A 48 -7.12 -12.04 -27.49
N SER A 49 -6.24 -11.88 -26.50
CA SER A 49 -6.59 -11.91 -25.08
C SER A 49 -6.09 -10.66 -24.37
N ASN A 50 -6.76 -10.28 -23.27
CA ASN A 50 -6.35 -9.20 -22.39
C ASN A 50 -6.35 -9.72 -20.95
N GLU A 51 -5.17 -9.89 -20.38
CA GLU A 51 -5.00 -10.37 -19.01
C GLU A 51 -4.29 -9.27 -18.20
N SER A 52 -4.99 -8.69 -17.23
CA SER A 52 -4.42 -7.65 -16.36
C SER A 52 -3.84 -6.42 -17.09
N GLY A 53 -4.43 -6.07 -18.26
CA GLY A 53 -3.98 -4.96 -19.09
C GLY A 53 -2.86 -5.32 -20.06
N GLN A 54 -2.37 -6.56 -20.04
CA GLN A 54 -1.48 -7.09 -21.07
C GLN A 54 -2.32 -7.64 -22.23
N VAL A 55 -2.22 -6.99 -23.39
CA VAL A 55 -2.85 -7.45 -24.63
C VAL A 55 -1.93 -8.44 -25.32
N THR A 56 -2.41 -9.65 -25.56
CA THR A 56 -1.66 -10.70 -26.26
C THR A 56 -2.43 -11.12 -27.52
N VAL A 57 -1.76 -11.05 -28.67
CA VAL A 57 -2.24 -11.62 -29.92
C VAL A 57 -1.45 -12.88 -30.22
N ALA A 58 -2.13 -14.01 -30.38
CA ALA A 58 -1.51 -15.30 -30.65
C ALA A 58 -1.88 -15.79 -32.05
N GLY A 59 -0.86 -16.21 -32.80
CA GLY A 59 -0.99 -16.85 -34.10
C GLY A 59 -0.97 -18.39 -34.00
N PRO A 60 -1.37 -19.10 -35.06
CA PRO A 60 -1.55 -20.55 -35.02
C PRO A 60 -0.26 -21.36 -34.91
N ASN A 61 0.91 -20.76 -35.16
CA ASN A 61 2.21 -21.45 -35.15
C ASN A 61 3.13 -20.86 -34.09
N THR A 62 2.57 -20.64 -32.90
CA THR A 62 3.26 -20.07 -31.73
C THR A 62 3.78 -18.65 -31.93
N GLU A 63 3.31 -17.94 -32.96
CA GLU A 63 3.55 -16.50 -33.06
C GLU A 63 2.83 -15.78 -31.93
N ARG A 64 3.49 -14.76 -31.36
CA ARG A 64 2.92 -13.94 -30.30
C ARG A 64 3.30 -12.49 -30.48
N VAL A 65 2.32 -11.61 -30.31
CA VAL A 65 2.51 -10.17 -30.10
C VAL A 65 1.98 -9.83 -28.72
N THR A 66 2.77 -9.13 -27.91
CA THR A 66 2.38 -8.68 -26.58
C THR A 66 2.54 -7.16 -26.51
N ILE A 67 1.51 -6.49 -26.03
CA ILE A 67 1.46 -5.05 -25.80
C ILE A 67 1.07 -4.86 -24.34
N TYR A 68 1.94 -4.23 -23.57
CA TYR A 68 1.73 -4.03 -22.14
C TYR A 68 1.93 -2.55 -21.77
N PRO A 69 0.85 -1.80 -21.49
CA PRO A 69 0.94 -0.44 -20.99
C PRO A 69 1.54 -0.42 -19.58
N LEU A 70 2.52 0.46 -19.36
CA LEU A 70 3.25 0.56 -18.09
C LEU A 70 3.12 1.95 -17.48
N ARG A 71 2.96 1.99 -16.16
CA ARG A 71 3.17 3.19 -15.32
C ARG A 71 4.26 2.87 -14.31
N ILE A 72 5.28 3.73 -14.29
CA ILE A 72 6.54 3.50 -13.60
C ILE A 72 6.76 4.67 -12.64
N GLU A 73 7.00 4.34 -11.38
CA GLU A 73 7.32 5.34 -10.37
C GLU A 73 8.73 5.88 -10.60
N GLY A 74 8.83 7.20 -10.76
CA GLY A 74 10.06 7.89 -11.06
C GLY A 74 10.39 7.96 -12.56
N GLN A 75 11.37 8.82 -12.88
CA GLN A 75 11.79 9.06 -14.24
C GLN A 75 12.60 7.88 -14.79
N LEU A 76 12.41 7.58 -16.08
CA LEU A 76 13.23 6.63 -16.80
C LEU A 76 14.27 7.36 -17.66
N ASP A 77 15.51 6.90 -17.55
CA ASP A 77 16.52 7.07 -18.59
C ASP A 77 16.68 5.75 -19.37
N ALA A 78 17.52 5.75 -20.40
CA ALA A 78 17.73 4.58 -21.24
C ALA A 78 18.29 3.37 -20.47
N ASN A 79 19.14 3.58 -19.46
CA ASN A 79 19.73 2.48 -18.69
C ASN A 79 18.68 1.83 -17.78
N ARG A 80 17.91 2.65 -17.05
CA ARG A 80 16.80 2.15 -16.20
C ARG A 80 15.71 1.50 -17.04
N ALA A 81 15.38 2.08 -18.20
CA ALA A 81 14.42 1.50 -19.15
C ALA A 81 14.91 0.13 -19.65
N GLN A 82 16.20 -0.01 -19.96
CA GLN A 82 16.78 -1.27 -20.39
C GLN A 82 16.69 -2.34 -19.28
N HIS A 83 17.06 -2.00 -18.04
CA HIS A 83 16.93 -2.91 -16.91
C HIS A 83 15.48 -3.34 -16.68
N LEU A 84 14.54 -2.40 -16.73
CA LEU A 84 13.11 -2.69 -16.59
C LEU A 84 12.61 -3.60 -17.71
N MET A 85 12.93 -3.28 -18.96
CA MET A 85 12.56 -4.09 -20.13
C MET A 85 13.05 -5.53 -19.96
N VAL A 86 14.31 -5.73 -19.60
CA VAL A 86 14.89 -7.08 -19.41
C VAL A 86 14.24 -7.82 -18.24
N GLY A 87 13.95 -7.13 -17.13
CA GLY A 87 13.22 -7.72 -16.02
C GLY A 87 11.85 -8.25 -16.43
N ILE A 88 11.08 -7.42 -17.14
CA ILE A 88 9.77 -7.79 -17.70
C ILE A 88 9.91 -8.95 -18.70
N SER A 89 10.91 -8.90 -19.57
CA SER A 89 11.16 -9.96 -20.56
C SER A 89 11.54 -11.29 -19.91
N ASN A 90 12.35 -11.29 -18.85
CA ASN A 90 12.73 -12.50 -18.10
C ASN A 90 11.54 -13.13 -17.36
N GLN A 91 10.58 -12.31 -16.93
CA GLN A 91 9.34 -12.81 -16.34
C GLN A 91 8.45 -13.48 -17.39
N MET A 92 8.38 -12.92 -18.60
CA MET A 92 7.59 -13.48 -19.71
C MET A 92 8.22 -14.72 -20.36
N TRP A 93 9.55 -14.78 -20.38
CA TRP A 93 10.31 -15.90 -20.96
C TRP A 93 11.45 -16.31 -20.01
N PRO A 94 11.13 -17.07 -18.94
CA PRO A 94 12.14 -17.56 -18.01
C PRO A 94 13.20 -18.39 -18.73
N GLY A 95 14.46 -18.06 -18.50
CA GLY A 95 15.61 -18.75 -19.11
C GLY A 95 16.09 -18.15 -20.44
N GLN A 96 15.37 -17.20 -21.03
CA GLN A 96 15.82 -16.53 -22.25
C GLN A 96 17.04 -15.64 -21.95
N ARG A 97 18.06 -15.73 -22.79
CA ARG A 97 19.20 -14.80 -22.76
C ARG A 97 18.88 -13.61 -23.64
N TRP A 98 19.23 -12.41 -23.20
CA TRP A 98 18.95 -11.18 -23.97
C TRP A 98 20.24 -10.58 -24.50
N ASN A 99 20.35 -10.46 -25.83
CA ASN A 99 21.44 -9.75 -26.46
C ASN A 99 21.11 -8.26 -26.56
N MET A 100 21.98 -7.44 -25.97
CA MET A 100 21.93 -5.99 -26.04
C MET A 100 23.33 -5.46 -26.39
N PRO A 101 23.48 -4.63 -27.43
CA PRO A 101 24.75 -3.98 -27.73
C PRO A 101 25.18 -3.12 -26.55
N LYS A 102 26.49 -2.97 -26.38
CA LYS A 102 27.04 -1.96 -25.47
C LYS A 102 26.55 -0.57 -25.93
N GLY A 103 25.65 0.04 -25.14
CA GLY A 103 24.96 1.31 -25.45
C GLY A 103 23.46 1.20 -25.74
N GLY A 104 22.92 -0.02 -25.86
CA GLY A 104 21.50 -0.32 -26.11
C GLY A 104 21.06 -0.03 -27.56
N TRP A 105 20.18 -0.84 -28.13
CA TRP A 105 19.46 -0.47 -29.35
C TRP A 105 18.45 0.61 -29.00
N ARG A 106 18.89 1.87 -29.02
CA ARG A 106 18.01 3.01 -28.80
C ARG A 106 17.27 3.35 -30.07
N PHE A 107 15.95 3.53 -29.99
CA PHE A 107 15.16 4.09 -31.08
C PHE A 107 14.49 5.38 -30.61
N GLY A 108 14.96 6.50 -31.17
CA GLY A 108 14.62 7.83 -30.66
C GLY A 108 15.17 8.10 -29.26
N ALA A 109 14.67 9.17 -28.63
CA ALA A 109 15.15 9.60 -27.30
C ALA A 109 14.72 8.63 -26.18
N ASN A 110 13.52 8.03 -26.32
CA ASN A 110 12.83 7.30 -25.25
C ASN A 110 12.41 5.88 -25.68
N GLY A 111 13.25 5.18 -26.43
CA GLY A 111 13.01 3.81 -26.84
C GLY A 111 14.26 2.95 -26.64
N VAL A 112 14.09 1.75 -26.09
CA VAL A 112 15.12 0.71 -26.00
C VAL A 112 14.59 -0.61 -26.53
N ARG A 113 15.47 -1.41 -27.16
CA ARG A 113 15.15 -2.72 -27.72
C ARG A 113 16.17 -3.77 -27.30
N ALA A 114 15.71 -5.01 -27.13
CA ALA A 114 16.53 -6.20 -26.97
C ALA A 114 16.04 -7.32 -27.90
N ILE A 115 16.94 -8.26 -28.21
CA ILE A 115 16.64 -9.45 -29.01
C ILE A 115 17.03 -10.67 -28.17
N GLY A 116 16.18 -11.68 -28.17
CA GLY A 116 16.49 -12.98 -27.56
C GLY A 116 17.73 -13.60 -28.23
N ALA A 117 18.67 -14.08 -27.41
CA ALA A 117 19.96 -14.62 -27.84
C ALA A 117 19.94 -16.15 -27.99
N ASP A 118 18.91 -16.82 -27.47
CA ASP A 118 18.73 -18.26 -27.60
C ASP A 118 17.78 -18.54 -28.77
N GLU A 119 18.31 -19.05 -29.87
CA GLU A 119 17.54 -19.39 -31.07
C GLU A 119 16.90 -20.80 -31.00
N SER A 120 17.03 -21.54 -29.89
CA SER A 120 16.67 -22.97 -29.89
C SER A 120 15.15 -23.24 -29.82
N LYS A 121 14.31 -22.27 -29.44
CA LYS A 121 12.85 -22.47 -29.33
C LYS A 121 12.01 -21.35 -29.93
N LEU A 122 12.29 -20.10 -29.58
CA LEU A 122 11.62 -18.92 -30.11
C LEU A 122 12.68 -17.84 -30.34
N ARG A 123 12.49 -17.06 -31.39
CA ARG A 123 13.20 -15.80 -31.56
C ARG A 123 12.30 -14.70 -31.04
N GLU A 124 12.80 -13.88 -30.13
CA GLU A 124 12.05 -12.77 -29.57
C GLU A 124 12.69 -11.42 -29.86
N THR A 125 11.83 -10.41 -29.99
CA THR A 125 12.24 -9.01 -29.94
C THR A 125 11.36 -8.29 -28.95
N THR A 126 11.97 -7.56 -28.02
CA THR A 126 11.26 -6.74 -27.05
C THR A 126 11.68 -5.30 -27.19
N ALA A 127 10.74 -4.39 -27.01
CA ALA A 127 10.98 -2.97 -27.03
C ALA A 127 10.22 -2.31 -25.88
N LEU A 128 10.85 -1.33 -25.23
CA LEU A 128 10.19 -0.46 -24.28
C LEU A 128 10.28 0.96 -24.80
N TRP A 129 9.12 1.60 -24.94
CA TRP A 129 9.03 3.03 -25.16
C TRP A 129 8.43 3.71 -23.94
N TRP A 130 8.95 4.90 -23.58
CA TRP A 130 8.43 5.66 -22.45
C TRP A 130 8.32 7.16 -22.74
N ALA A 131 7.56 7.84 -21.89
CA ALA A 131 7.57 9.28 -21.74
C ALA A 131 7.64 9.61 -20.25
N ASN A 132 8.61 10.44 -19.92
CA ASN A 132 8.75 11.04 -18.61
C ASN A 132 7.67 12.12 -18.41
N THR A 133 7.08 12.14 -17.23
CA THR A 133 6.00 13.04 -16.81
C THR A 133 6.35 13.61 -15.44
N GLY A 134 5.60 14.60 -14.92
CA GLY A 134 5.84 15.12 -13.56
C GLY A 134 5.76 14.04 -12.46
N GLN A 135 5.02 12.96 -12.69
CA GLN A 135 4.73 11.91 -11.70
C GLN A 135 5.50 10.58 -11.92
N GLY A 136 6.53 10.60 -12.77
CA GLY A 136 7.28 9.40 -13.17
C GLY A 136 7.16 9.14 -14.67
N ALA A 137 7.27 7.90 -15.10
CA ALA A 137 7.23 7.54 -16.51
C ALA A 137 5.99 6.70 -16.87
N SER A 138 5.44 6.94 -18.06
CA SER A 138 4.39 6.12 -18.65
C SER A 138 4.88 5.61 -20.00
N GLY A 139 4.55 4.38 -20.36
CA GLY A 139 5.11 3.76 -21.55
C GLY A 139 4.36 2.53 -22.00
N PHE A 140 4.93 1.89 -23.01
CA PHE A 140 4.46 0.62 -23.53
C PHE A 140 5.65 -0.31 -23.68
N PHE A 141 5.52 -1.49 -23.11
CA PHE A 141 6.35 -2.63 -23.43
C PHE A 141 5.71 -3.39 -24.59
N TYR A 142 6.51 -3.68 -25.60
CA TYR A 142 6.15 -4.44 -26.78
C TYR A 142 7.04 -5.66 -26.87
N ALA A 143 6.44 -6.77 -27.28
CA ALA A 143 7.10 -8.05 -27.37
C ALA A 143 6.57 -8.79 -28.59
N VAL A 144 7.46 -9.36 -29.40
CA VAL A 144 7.08 -10.26 -30.49
C VAL A 144 7.92 -11.52 -30.41
N ALA A 145 7.30 -12.67 -30.67
CA ALA A 145 7.96 -13.96 -30.65
C ALA A 145 7.42 -14.87 -31.77
N ALA A 146 8.29 -15.67 -32.37
CA ALA A 146 7.94 -16.73 -33.32
C ALA A 146 9.05 -17.78 -33.36
N PRO A 147 8.78 -18.99 -33.90
CA PRO A 147 9.84 -19.94 -34.22
C PRO A 147 10.91 -19.26 -35.10
N PRO A 148 12.22 -19.51 -34.86
CA PRO A 148 13.31 -18.82 -35.57
C PRO A 148 13.17 -18.87 -37.09
N ALA A 149 12.76 -20.02 -37.64
CA ALA A 149 12.55 -20.23 -39.07
C ALA A 149 11.44 -19.36 -39.68
N ARG A 150 10.49 -18.90 -38.86
CA ARG A 150 9.32 -18.11 -39.27
C ARG A 150 9.42 -16.64 -38.89
N PHE A 151 10.27 -16.30 -37.92
CA PHE A 151 10.32 -14.96 -37.36
C PHE A 151 10.49 -13.88 -38.43
N LYS A 152 11.39 -14.09 -39.40
CA LYS A 152 11.62 -13.13 -40.49
C LYS A 152 10.39 -12.95 -41.39
N ALA A 153 9.66 -14.03 -41.68
CA ALA A 153 8.44 -13.98 -42.48
C ALA A 153 7.25 -13.37 -41.71
N ALA A 154 7.25 -13.48 -40.38
CA ALA A 154 6.21 -12.90 -39.51
C ALA A 154 6.40 -11.41 -39.24
N GLU A 155 7.56 -10.82 -39.57
CA GLU A 155 7.86 -9.40 -39.32
C GLU A 155 6.79 -8.43 -39.87
N PRO A 156 6.30 -8.55 -41.12
CA PRO A 156 5.27 -7.64 -41.64
C PRO A 156 3.95 -7.77 -40.86
N VAL A 157 3.60 -8.98 -40.43
CA VAL A 157 2.39 -9.23 -39.62
C VAL A 157 2.54 -8.58 -38.26
N PHE A 158 3.68 -8.76 -37.59
CA PHE A 158 4.00 -8.11 -36.32
C PHE A 158 3.96 -6.58 -36.42
N ALA A 159 4.57 -6.02 -37.47
CA ALA A 159 4.59 -4.58 -37.73
C ALA A 159 3.16 -4.02 -37.83
N ARG A 160 2.27 -4.73 -38.54
CA ARG A 160 0.89 -4.29 -38.75
C ARG A 160 0.05 -4.41 -37.49
N ILE A 161 0.17 -5.51 -36.73
CA ILE A 161 -0.50 -5.68 -35.44
C ILE A 161 -0.07 -4.54 -34.48
N LEU A 162 1.23 -4.33 -34.30
CA LEU A 162 1.76 -3.27 -33.43
C LEU A 162 1.38 -1.85 -33.93
N GLY A 163 1.45 -1.62 -35.24
CA GLY A 163 1.15 -0.34 -35.87
C GLY A 163 -0.33 0.01 -35.91
N SER A 164 -1.23 -0.98 -35.79
CA SER A 164 -2.68 -0.81 -35.76
C SER A 164 -3.25 -0.62 -34.36
N PHE A 165 -2.51 -0.99 -33.31
CA PHE A 165 -2.97 -0.83 -31.92
C PHE A 165 -3.33 0.63 -31.60
N ARG A 166 -4.54 0.85 -31.12
CA ARG A 166 -5.05 2.13 -30.64
C ARG A 166 -5.69 1.93 -29.28
N VAL A 167 -5.37 2.79 -28.32
CA VAL A 167 -6.20 2.91 -27.11
C VAL A 167 -7.46 3.69 -27.52
N THR A 168 -8.61 3.05 -27.45
CA THR A 168 -9.93 3.65 -27.67
C THR A 168 -10.50 4.05 -26.31
N GLN A 169 -11.32 5.10 -26.24
CA GLN A 169 -12.03 5.34 -24.98
C GLN A 169 -13.00 4.18 -24.78
N ALA A 170 -12.95 3.52 -23.60
CA ALA A 170 -13.87 2.45 -23.26
C ALA A 170 -15.31 2.97 -23.40
N THR A 171 -15.99 2.55 -24.47
CA THR A 171 -17.41 2.81 -24.65
C THR A 171 -18.15 1.94 -23.64
N GLY A 172 -18.54 2.53 -22.51
CA GLY A 172 -19.42 1.88 -21.55
C GLY A 172 -20.65 1.35 -22.29
N GLY A 173 -20.87 0.04 -22.21
CA GLY A 173 -21.93 -0.66 -22.91
C GLY A 173 -23.31 -0.16 -22.48
N GLY A 174 -23.98 0.55 -23.40
CA GLY A 174 -25.42 0.77 -23.39
C GLY A 174 -25.97 0.26 -24.72
N SER A 175 -26.45 -0.98 -24.74
CA SER A 175 -27.20 -1.53 -25.87
C SER A 175 -28.63 -1.01 -25.85
N GLY A 176 -29.05 -0.32 -26.91
CA GLY A 176 -30.47 -0.09 -27.20
C GLY A 176 -30.75 1.14 -28.05
N GLY A 177 -30.98 0.94 -29.35
CA GLY A 177 -31.66 1.90 -30.22
C GLY A 177 -30.83 2.44 -31.37
N GLY A 178 -31.07 1.90 -32.57
CA GLY A 178 -30.46 2.39 -33.80
C GLY A 178 -30.81 3.85 -34.08
N GLY A 179 -29.77 4.67 -34.23
CA GLY A 179 -29.81 6.04 -34.70
C GLY A 179 -28.37 6.50 -34.87
N GLN A 180 -28.02 6.98 -36.07
CA GLN A 180 -26.68 7.42 -36.47
C GLN A 180 -25.94 8.17 -35.34
N ALA A 181 -24.96 7.51 -34.73
CA ALA A 181 -24.16 8.07 -33.65
C ALA A 181 -23.16 9.09 -34.21
N GLY A 182 -23.32 10.34 -33.77
CA GLY A 182 -22.29 11.36 -33.87
C GLY A 182 -21.01 10.91 -33.17
N ARG A 183 -19.87 11.40 -33.69
CA ARG A 183 -18.54 11.27 -33.10
C ARG A 183 -18.59 11.43 -31.58
N GLY A 184 -18.14 10.42 -30.84
CA GLY A 184 -18.05 10.44 -29.39
C GLY A 184 -17.38 11.72 -28.90
N SER A 185 -18.14 12.57 -28.21
CA SER A 185 -17.63 13.76 -27.56
C SER A 185 -16.74 13.33 -26.39
N ASN A 186 -15.50 13.84 -26.36
CA ASN A 186 -14.64 13.71 -25.19
C ASN A 186 -15.42 14.19 -23.94
N PRO A 187 -15.61 13.36 -22.89
CA PRO A 187 -16.43 13.74 -21.73
C PRO A 187 -15.87 14.94 -20.94
N LEU A 188 -14.58 15.24 -21.14
CA LEU A 188 -13.92 16.42 -20.58
C LEU A 188 -13.93 17.63 -21.53
N ALA A 189 -14.55 17.53 -22.70
CA ALA A 189 -14.63 18.64 -23.64
C ALA A 189 -15.32 19.85 -22.99
N GLY A 190 -14.69 21.01 -23.09
CA GLY A 190 -15.19 22.25 -22.49
C GLY A 190 -14.82 22.46 -21.02
N LEU A 191 -14.27 21.47 -20.33
CA LEU A 191 -13.71 21.66 -18.99
C LEU A 191 -12.27 22.16 -19.09
N GLN A 192 -11.99 23.26 -18.41
CA GLN A 192 -10.62 23.68 -18.08
C GLN A 192 -10.25 23.09 -16.72
N PHE A 193 -8.97 22.79 -16.51
CA PHE A 193 -8.48 22.28 -15.24
C PHE A 193 -7.50 23.26 -14.62
N GLN A 194 -7.56 23.39 -13.30
CA GLN A 194 -6.63 24.19 -12.51
C GLN A 194 -5.97 23.31 -11.46
N ARG A 195 -4.71 23.62 -11.13
CA ARG A 195 -4.01 22.99 -10.01
C ARG A 195 -4.66 23.49 -8.72
N TRP A 196 -5.13 22.55 -7.90
CA TRP A 196 -5.56 22.78 -6.54
C TRP A 196 -4.52 22.17 -5.61
N GLU A 197 -4.11 22.93 -4.61
CA GLU A 197 -3.11 22.53 -3.63
C GLU A 197 -3.78 22.37 -2.28
N ASP A 198 -3.36 21.37 -1.51
CA ASP A 198 -3.80 21.15 -0.14
C ASP A 198 -3.70 22.45 0.66
N PRO A 199 -4.83 23.04 1.10
CA PRO A 199 -4.81 24.34 1.74
C PRO A 199 -4.29 24.28 3.19
N ALA A 200 -4.27 23.09 3.79
CA ALA A 200 -3.88 22.92 5.19
C ALA A 200 -2.35 22.88 5.33
N GLU A 201 -1.69 21.98 4.61
CA GLU A 201 -0.26 21.72 4.80
C GLU A 201 0.56 21.79 3.52
N ARG A 202 -0.07 22.09 2.37
CA ARG A 202 0.59 22.01 1.05
C ARG A 202 1.25 20.65 0.82
N SER A 203 0.62 19.60 1.35
CA SER A 203 1.15 18.25 1.38
C SER A 203 1.00 17.52 0.04
N PHE A 204 0.03 17.91 -0.77
CA PHE A 204 -0.21 17.39 -2.10
C PHE A 204 -0.91 18.44 -2.97
N SER A 205 -1.03 18.13 -4.25
CA SER A 205 -1.81 18.89 -5.22
C SER A 205 -2.46 17.95 -6.23
N LEU A 206 -3.52 18.40 -6.89
CA LEU A 206 -4.17 17.69 -7.97
C LEU A 206 -4.84 18.67 -8.94
N GLU A 207 -5.31 18.19 -10.08
CA GLU A 207 -6.09 19.01 -11.01
C GLU A 207 -7.59 18.85 -10.74
N VAL A 208 -8.28 19.98 -10.57
CA VAL A 208 -9.75 20.05 -10.49
C VAL A 208 -10.31 20.88 -11.63
N PRO A 209 -11.56 20.64 -12.07
CA PRO A 209 -12.19 21.50 -13.06
C PRO A 209 -12.29 22.94 -12.56
N ALA A 210 -11.90 23.88 -13.40
CA ALA A 210 -12.02 25.31 -13.13
C ALA A 210 -13.50 25.69 -12.94
N GLY A 211 -13.79 26.54 -11.95
CA GLY A 211 -15.15 26.95 -11.60
C GLY A 211 -15.92 25.94 -10.73
N TRP A 212 -15.37 24.77 -10.43
CA TRP A 212 -15.94 23.87 -9.43
C TRP A 212 -15.52 24.29 -8.02
N ARG A 213 -16.44 24.19 -7.08
CA ARG A 213 -16.14 24.42 -5.66
C ARG A 213 -15.36 23.22 -5.14
N THR A 214 -14.11 23.45 -4.76
CA THR A 214 -13.23 22.39 -4.23
C THR A 214 -12.90 22.67 -2.77
N SER A 215 -13.05 21.65 -1.93
CA SER A 215 -12.75 21.70 -0.49
C SER A 215 -12.07 20.42 -0.02
N GLY A 216 -11.45 20.47 1.14
CA GLY A 216 -10.75 19.35 1.76
C GLY A 216 -9.31 19.73 2.10
N GLY A 217 -8.43 18.75 2.08
CA GLY A 217 -7.02 18.86 2.40
C GLY A 217 -6.54 17.67 3.21
N LEU A 218 -5.31 17.78 3.70
CA LEU A 218 -4.78 16.83 4.67
C LEU A 218 -5.31 17.16 6.07
N LYS A 219 -5.75 16.14 6.78
CA LYS A 219 -6.16 16.20 8.18
C LYS A 219 -5.34 15.23 9.00
N ARG A 220 -4.69 15.73 10.05
CA ARG A 220 -3.98 14.89 11.02
C ARG A 220 -4.98 14.24 11.98
N ALA A 221 -4.93 12.91 12.10
CA ALA A 221 -5.68 12.07 13.03
C ALA A 221 -4.75 11.53 14.14
N GLY A 222 -3.86 12.39 14.64
CA GLY A 222 -2.77 12.05 15.54
C GLY A 222 -1.42 12.50 14.99
N THR A 223 -0.32 12.14 15.66
CA THR A 223 1.02 12.57 15.27
C THR A 223 1.49 11.91 13.97
N VAL A 224 1.16 10.63 13.77
CA VAL A 224 1.61 9.82 12.62
C VAL A 224 0.51 9.61 11.58
N SER A 225 -0.76 9.74 11.99
CA SER A 225 -1.91 9.40 11.17
C SER A 225 -2.38 10.60 10.37
N LYS A 226 -2.47 10.46 9.04
CA LYS A 226 -2.95 11.50 8.13
C LYS A 226 -4.08 10.95 7.27
N LEU A 227 -5.15 11.72 7.15
CA LEU A 227 -6.29 11.47 6.27
C LEU A 227 -6.30 12.53 5.18
N ILE A 228 -6.67 12.14 3.98
CA ILE A 228 -6.80 13.05 2.85
C ILE A 228 -8.27 13.05 2.45
N GLU A 229 -8.85 14.23 2.27
CA GLU A 229 -10.14 14.40 1.63
C GLU A 229 -10.04 15.48 0.56
N VAL A 230 -10.63 15.25 -0.60
CA VAL A 230 -10.91 16.27 -1.59
C VAL A 230 -12.32 16.05 -2.10
N VAL A 231 -13.14 17.10 -2.06
CA VAL A 231 -14.49 17.12 -2.62
C VAL A 231 -14.57 18.26 -3.62
N ALA A 232 -14.80 17.91 -4.89
CA ALA A 232 -15.02 18.87 -5.97
C ALA A 232 -16.49 18.81 -6.39
N GLN A 233 -17.17 19.95 -6.31
CA GLN A 233 -18.59 20.09 -6.64
C GLN A 233 -18.79 21.06 -7.80
N SER A 234 -19.48 20.60 -8.83
CA SER A 234 -19.81 21.43 -9.98
C SER A 234 -21.02 22.33 -9.70
N PRO A 235 -21.17 23.45 -10.46
CA PRO A 235 -22.38 24.26 -10.40
C PRO A 235 -23.65 23.50 -10.82
N ASP A 236 -23.50 22.45 -11.64
CA ASP A 236 -24.61 21.63 -12.15
C ASP A 236 -24.89 20.36 -11.32
N GLY A 237 -24.34 20.27 -10.10
CA GLY A 237 -24.72 19.25 -9.11
C GLY A 237 -23.90 17.96 -9.11
N GLN A 238 -22.85 17.86 -9.93
CA GLN A 238 -21.88 16.77 -9.87
C GLN A 238 -21.02 16.91 -8.62
N VAL A 239 -20.78 15.81 -7.92
CA VAL A 239 -19.89 15.73 -6.76
C VAL A 239 -18.87 14.63 -7.03
N VAL A 240 -17.59 14.96 -6.96
CA VAL A 240 -16.48 14.01 -7.07
C VAL A 240 -15.67 14.06 -5.78
N ARG A 241 -15.35 12.89 -5.22
CA ARG A 241 -14.70 12.74 -3.91
C ARG A 241 -13.50 11.79 -3.97
N VAL A 242 -12.44 12.19 -3.28
CA VAL A 242 -11.25 11.40 -2.95
C VAL A 242 -11.08 11.44 -1.43
N GLY A 243 -11.24 10.30 -0.77
CA GLY A 243 -11.19 10.13 0.69
C GLY A 243 -12.40 10.72 1.45
N ASP A 244 -12.45 10.46 2.75
CA ASP A 244 -13.43 11.03 3.69
C ASP A 244 -12.82 11.09 5.10
N VAL A 245 -12.58 12.31 5.59
CA VAL A 245 -11.91 12.54 6.89
C VAL A 245 -12.81 12.24 8.10
N ARG A 246 -14.07 11.86 7.89
CA ARG A 246 -15.01 11.47 8.95
C ARG A 246 -14.88 9.98 9.29
N ILE A 247 -14.25 9.20 8.42
CA ILE A 247 -13.93 7.80 8.69
C ILE A 247 -12.75 7.77 9.67
N PRO A 248 -12.84 7.02 10.79
CA PRO A 248 -11.70 6.80 11.67
C PRO A 248 -10.47 6.33 10.89
N TYR A 249 -9.30 6.89 11.21
CA TYR A 249 -8.06 6.53 10.53
C TYR A 249 -7.73 5.04 10.68
N GLN A 250 -8.11 4.44 11.81
CA GLN A 250 -7.81 3.07 12.13
C GLN A 250 -8.96 2.42 12.90
N PHE A 251 -9.10 1.12 12.71
CA PHE A 251 -10.01 0.26 13.45
C PHE A 251 -9.22 -0.88 14.09
N ILE A 252 -9.74 -1.39 15.22
CA ILE A 252 -9.19 -2.55 15.92
C ILE A 252 -10.25 -3.64 15.91
N GLU A 253 -9.89 -4.84 15.46
CA GLU A 253 -10.81 -5.98 15.52
C GLU A 253 -11.12 -6.38 16.97
N PRO A 254 -12.40 -6.60 17.31
CA PRO A 254 -12.78 -7.19 18.59
C PRO A 254 -12.05 -8.51 18.81
N ASN A 255 -11.51 -8.69 20.01
CA ASN A 255 -10.86 -9.93 20.42
C ASN A 255 -11.08 -10.19 21.92
N GLN A 256 -10.69 -11.37 22.39
CA GLN A 256 -10.91 -11.79 23.78
C GLN A 256 -10.21 -10.87 24.79
N THR A 257 -9.01 -10.38 24.48
CA THR A 257 -8.27 -9.45 25.35
C THR A 257 -9.06 -8.15 25.53
N LEU A 258 -9.55 -7.55 24.44
CA LEU A 258 -10.38 -6.36 24.51
C LEU A 258 -11.69 -6.59 25.28
N GLY A 259 -12.33 -7.74 25.05
CA GLY A 259 -13.54 -8.14 25.78
C GLY A 259 -13.31 -8.29 27.28
N ASN A 260 -12.21 -8.91 27.69
CA ASN A 260 -11.83 -9.07 29.11
C ASN A 260 -11.52 -7.73 29.79
N LEU A 261 -11.06 -6.74 29.02
CA LEU A 261 -10.86 -5.36 29.49
C LEU A 261 -12.15 -4.51 29.47
N GLY A 262 -13.29 -5.11 29.10
CA GLY A 262 -14.60 -4.47 29.09
C GLY A 262 -14.92 -3.65 27.84
N TYR A 263 -14.04 -3.67 26.83
CA TYR A 263 -14.27 -2.95 25.57
C TYR A 263 -15.18 -3.73 24.62
N ARG A 264 -15.99 -2.99 23.85
CA ARG A 264 -16.98 -3.55 22.91
C ARG A 264 -16.90 -2.89 21.53
N GLU A 265 -17.40 -3.59 20.53
CA GLU A 265 -17.57 -3.07 19.18
C GLU A 265 -18.42 -1.78 19.18
N GLY A 266 -18.00 -0.79 18.39
CA GLY A 266 -18.60 0.55 18.34
C GLY A 266 -18.00 1.56 19.31
N GLN A 267 -17.08 1.16 20.19
CA GLN A 267 -16.40 2.07 21.12
C GLN A 267 -15.06 2.57 20.57
N MET A 268 -14.68 3.80 20.91
CA MET A 268 -13.33 4.30 20.67
C MET A 268 -12.35 3.65 21.65
N TYR A 269 -11.20 3.18 21.16
CA TYR A 269 -10.18 2.60 22.01
C TYR A 269 -9.43 3.71 22.77
N PRO A 270 -9.36 3.65 24.12
CA PRO A 270 -8.83 4.75 24.93
C PRO A 270 -7.39 5.15 24.57
N GLY A 271 -7.12 6.46 24.59
CA GLY A 271 -5.81 7.00 24.26
C GLY A 271 -5.43 6.93 22.78
N THR A 272 -6.35 6.54 21.89
CA THR A 272 -6.13 6.47 20.44
C THR A 272 -7.31 7.05 19.67
N SER A 273 -7.13 7.25 18.36
CA SER A 273 -8.21 7.57 17.42
C SER A 273 -8.79 6.33 16.73
N ALA A 274 -8.58 5.14 17.29
CA ALA A 274 -9.05 3.90 16.69
C ALA A 274 -10.46 3.53 17.19
N LEU A 275 -11.33 3.10 16.26
CA LEU A 275 -12.65 2.57 16.59
C LEU A 275 -12.58 1.04 16.66
N ILE A 276 -13.16 0.44 17.71
CA ILE A 276 -13.27 -1.01 17.81
C ILE A 276 -14.38 -1.45 16.86
N LEU A 277 -14.02 -2.15 15.79
CA LEU A 277 -14.93 -2.59 14.75
C LEU A 277 -14.36 -3.84 14.09
N ARG A 278 -15.18 -4.86 13.84
CA ARG A 278 -14.75 -6.04 13.08
C ARG A 278 -14.32 -5.65 11.67
N PHE A 279 -13.45 -6.43 11.05
CA PHE A 279 -13.06 -6.17 9.67
C PHE A 279 -14.27 -6.18 8.73
N ILE A 280 -14.37 -5.16 7.89
CA ILE A 280 -15.41 -5.05 6.86
C ILE A 280 -14.74 -5.12 5.48
N PRO A 281 -15.06 -6.12 4.66
CA PRO A 281 -14.61 -6.17 3.26
C PRO A 281 -15.09 -4.94 2.48
N ALA A 282 -14.30 -4.52 1.48
CA ALA A 282 -14.48 -3.26 0.80
C ALA A 282 -15.87 -3.06 0.17
N VAL A 283 -16.45 -4.07 -0.50
CA VAL A 283 -17.80 -3.95 -1.10
C VAL A 283 -18.90 -3.77 -0.05
N ASN A 284 -18.75 -4.42 1.11
CA ASN A 284 -19.67 -4.28 2.24
C ASN A 284 -19.52 -2.90 2.87
N PHE A 285 -18.28 -2.44 3.06
CA PHE A 285 -18.01 -1.10 3.57
C PHE A 285 -18.57 -0.02 2.65
N ALA A 286 -18.39 -0.15 1.33
CA ALA A 286 -18.93 0.77 0.33
C ALA A 286 -20.46 0.85 0.40
N THR A 287 -21.12 -0.30 0.50
CA THR A 287 -22.59 -0.40 0.61
C THR A 287 -23.08 0.29 1.88
N ASP A 288 -22.52 -0.06 3.04
CA ASP A 288 -22.84 0.56 4.34
C ASP A 288 -22.58 2.07 4.33
N TYR A 289 -21.47 2.50 3.72
CA TYR A 289 -21.11 3.90 3.61
C TYR A 289 -22.14 4.68 2.81
N ILE A 290 -22.59 4.16 1.66
CA ILE A 290 -23.62 4.78 0.82
C ILE A 290 -24.96 4.82 1.56
N GLN A 291 -25.37 3.74 2.22
CA GLN A 291 -26.61 3.71 3.00
C GLN A 291 -26.60 4.75 4.13
N ARG A 292 -25.48 4.94 4.82
CA ARG A 292 -25.40 5.90 5.94
C ARG A 292 -25.28 7.35 5.47
N ASN A 293 -24.50 7.60 4.42
CA ASN A 293 -24.11 8.97 4.04
C ASN A 293 -24.91 9.51 2.86
N VAL A 294 -25.29 8.66 1.91
CA VAL A 294 -25.94 9.07 0.67
C VAL A 294 -27.45 8.94 0.78
N ALA A 295 -27.97 7.90 1.43
CA ALA A 295 -29.42 7.74 1.62
C ALA A 295 -30.07 8.86 2.46
N GLN A 296 -29.28 9.66 3.18
CA GLN A 296 -29.76 10.88 3.85
C GLN A 296 -29.97 12.05 2.88
N LEU A 297 -29.31 12.01 1.73
CA LEU A 297 -29.31 13.07 0.71
C LEU A 297 -30.16 12.72 -0.51
N CYS A 298 -30.55 11.44 -0.65
CA CYS A 298 -31.29 10.94 -1.79
C CYS A 298 -32.40 9.97 -1.39
N SER A 299 -33.51 9.98 -2.12
CA SER A 299 -34.57 8.97 -2.02
C SER A 299 -34.42 7.90 -3.11
N ASN A 300 -35.15 6.79 -2.96
CA ASN A 300 -35.19 5.70 -3.96
C ASN A 300 -33.81 5.16 -4.35
N LEU A 301 -32.94 4.92 -3.36
CA LEU A 301 -31.64 4.29 -3.58
C LEU A 301 -31.82 2.88 -4.16
N GLN A 302 -31.22 2.63 -5.31
CA GLN A 302 -31.22 1.32 -5.98
C GLN A 302 -29.79 0.94 -6.35
N TRP A 303 -29.44 -0.32 -6.12
CA TRP A 303 -28.14 -0.87 -6.48
C TRP A 303 -28.15 -1.30 -7.95
N LEU A 304 -27.24 -0.74 -8.75
CA LEU A 304 -27.00 -1.19 -10.13
C LEU A 304 -25.93 -2.29 -10.18
N ARG A 305 -24.90 -2.16 -9.33
CA ARG A 305 -23.79 -3.12 -9.24
C ARG A 305 -23.17 -3.07 -7.86
N GLN A 306 -22.86 -4.23 -7.31
CA GLN A 306 -22.01 -4.41 -6.14
C GLN A 306 -21.03 -5.52 -6.50
N ALA A 307 -19.74 -5.21 -6.56
CA ALA A 307 -18.74 -6.15 -7.04
C ALA A 307 -17.46 -6.07 -6.22
N ASP A 308 -16.97 -7.23 -5.80
CA ASP A 308 -15.58 -7.37 -5.35
C ASP A 308 -14.62 -7.16 -6.52
N ARG A 309 -13.49 -6.53 -6.23
CA ARG A 309 -12.40 -6.24 -7.17
C ARG A 309 -11.13 -6.99 -6.78
N ALA A 310 -11.25 -8.32 -6.67
CA ALA A 310 -10.11 -9.19 -6.40
C ALA A 310 -9.03 -9.08 -7.50
N ASP A 311 -9.45 -8.82 -8.74
CA ASP A 311 -8.58 -8.52 -9.88
C ASP A 311 -7.67 -7.31 -9.61
N TYR A 312 -8.22 -6.25 -8.99
CA TYR A 312 -7.48 -5.05 -8.62
C TYR A 312 -6.41 -5.37 -7.56
N VAL A 313 -6.79 -6.09 -6.51
CA VAL A 313 -5.87 -6.48 -5.43
C VAL A 313 -4.76 -7.38 -5.99
N GLN A 314 -5.10 -8.36 -6.83
CA GLN A 314 -4.13 -9.24 -7.48
C GLN A 314 -3.18 -8.48 -8.40
N ASN A 315 -3.67 -7.48 -9.15
CA ASN A 315 -2.82 -6.63 -9.98
C ASN A 315 -1.84 -5.78 -9.16
N LEU A 316 -2.28 -5.23 -8.03
CA LEU A 316 -1.38 -4.48 -7.15
C LEU A 316 -0.35 -5.42 -6.48
N ALA A 317 -0.77 -6.62 -6.08
CA ALA A 317 0.12 -7.64 -5.52
C ALA A 317 1.19 -8.07 -6.53
N SER A 318 0.81 -8.38 -7.78
CA SER A 318 1.75 -8.80 -8.82
C SER A 318 2.76 -7.72 -9.21
N ARG A 319 2.47 -6.47 -8.90
CA ARG A 319 3.35 -5.30 -9.09
C ARG A 319 4.19 -4.97 -7.85
N GLY A 320 4.06 -5.72 -6.76
CA GLY A 320 4.76 -5.45 -5.50
C GLY A 320 4.32 -4.15 -4.81
N LEU A 321 3.13 -3.65 -5.12
CA LEU A 321 2.58 -2.40 -4.56
C LEU A 321 1.82 -2.63 -3.24
N LEU A 322 1.63 -3.88 -2.84
CA LEU A 322 1.01 -4.27 -1.58
C LEU A 322 2.04 -4.87 -0.63
N LEU A 323 1.87 -4.60 0.67
CA LEU A 323 2.70 -5.21 1.69
C LEU A 323 2.21 -6.64 1.98
N GLU A 324 3.05 -7.64 1.77
CA GLU A 324 2.69 -9.08 1.89
C GLU A 324 2.12 -9.47 3.25
N ARG A 325 2.49 -8.75 4.33
CA ARG A 325 1.97 -9.00 5.69
C ARG A 325 0.53 -8.52 5.92
N ASN A 326 -0.04 -7.79 4.96
CA ASN A 326 -1.37 -7.23 5.05
C ASN A 326 -2.30 -8.01 4.11
N GLN A 327 -3.55 -8.16 4.52
CA GLN A 327 -4.61 -8.62 3.62
C GLN A 327 -5.37 -7.39 3.12
N TYR A 328 -5.66 -7.36 1.82
CA TYR A 328 -6.36 -6.27 1.15
C TYR A 328 -7.64 -6.80 0.52
N THR A 329 -8.70 -5.99 0.57
CA THR A 329 -9.90 -6.19 -0.24
C THR A 329 -10.21 -4.91 -0.99
N ALA A 330 -10.74 -5.03 -2.20
CA ALA A 330 -11.21 -3.91 -2.98
C ALA A 330 -12.61 -4.21 -3.49
N GLY A 331 -13.44 -3.18 -3.63
CA GLY A 331 -14.81 -3.33 -4.07
C GLY A 331 -15.33 -2.04 -4.70
N GLU A 332 -16.28 -2.20 -5.60
CA GLU A 332 -16.96 -1.10 -6.25
C GLU A 332 -18.48 -1.25 -6.13
N VAL A 333 -19.16 -0.12 -6.03
CA VAL A 333 -20.61 -0.06 -6.00
C VAL A 333 -21.09 1.02 -6.97
N ILE A 334 -22.06 0.67 -7.81
CA ILE A 334 -22.79 1.59 -8.67
C ILE A 334 -24.24 1.60 -8.19
N PHE A 335 -24.81 2.79 -8.03
CA PHE A 335 -26.17 2.95 -7.57
C PHE A 335 -26.86 4.09 -8.32
N THR A 336 -28.19 4.07 -8.29
CA THR A 336 -29.04 5.19 -8.70
C THR A 336 -29.83 5.70 -7.51
N CYS A 337 -30.19 6.97 -7.55
CA CYS A 337 -31.06 7.57 -6.56
C CYS A 337 -31.76 8.81 -7.13
N GLN A 338 -32.68 9.39 -6.36
CA GLN A 338 -33.36 10.64 -6.67
C GLN A 338 -32.92 11.73 -5.68
N ALA A 339 -32.40 12.84 -6.21
CA ALA A 339 -32.03 14.00 -5.40
C ALA A 339 -32.57 15.27 -6.07
N GLY A 340 -33.30 16.09 -5.31
CA GLY A 340 -33.93 17.31 -5.86
C GLY A 340 -34.89 17.06 -7.02
N GLY A 341 -35.55 15.89 -7.06
CA GLY A 341 -36.45 15.50 -8.15
C GLY A 341 -35.76 15.09 -9.46
N GLN A 342 -34.43 14.95 -9.47
CA GLN A 342 -33.66 14.48 -10.62
C GLN A 342 -32.99 13.12 -10.37
N PRO A 343 -32.85 12.28 -11.42
CA PRO A 343 -32.17 10.99 -11.31
C PRO A 343 -30.65 11.16 -11.29
N TYR A 344 -30.03 10.62 -10.24
CA TYR A 344 -28.59 10.57 -10.06
C TYR A 344 -28.07 9.15 -10.24
N VAL A 345 -26.83 9.06 -10.71
CA VAL A 345 -25.99 7.87 -10.68
C VAL A 345 -24.79 8.15 -9.78
N GLY A 346 -24.47 7.19 -8.93
CA GLY A 346 -23.28 7.23 -8.09
C GLY A 346 -22.38 6.02 -8.31
N TYR A 347 -21.10 6.25 -8.10
CA TYR A 347 -20.05 5.24 -8.12
C TYR A 347 -19.17 5.43 -6.89
N LEU A 348 -18.82 4.33 -6.22
CA LEU A 348 -17.89 4.33 -5.11
C LEU A 348 -16.95 3.14 -5.22
N PHE A 349 -15.66 3.41 -5.22
CA PHE A 349 -14.58 2.45 -5.07
C PHE A 349 -14.01 2.54 -3.66
N VAL A 350 -13.84 1.38 -3.02
CA VAL A 350 -13.24 1.27 -1.69
C VAL A 350 -12.12 0.22 -1.72
N GLU A 351 -11.05 0.49 -0.98
CA GLU A 351 -10.03 -0.48 -0.61
C GLU A 351 -9.91 -0.51 0.90
N THR A 352 -10.01 -1.70 1.50
CA THR A 352 -9.73 -1.91 2.93
C THR A 352 -8.51 -2.81 3.09
N LYS A 353 -7.71 -2.52 4.12
CA LYS A 353 -6.59 -3.39 4.51
C LYS A 353 -6.74 -3.82 5.94
N ILE A 354 -6.27 -5.02 6.25
CA ILE A 354 -6.10 -5.53 7.60
C ILE A 354 -4.70 -6.09 7.77
N ASN A 355 -4.11 -5.80 8.92
CA ASN A 355 -2.78 -6.29 9.28
C ASN A 355 -2.81 -6.88 10.69
N ALA A 356 -2.15 -8.03 10.84
CA ALA A 356 -1.95 -8.61 12.16
C ALA A 356 -1.08 -7.67 13.00
N ASN A 357 -1.52 -7.38 14.23
CA ASN A 357 -0.72 -6.63 15.19
C ASN A 357 -0.66 -7.40 16.54
N PRO A 358 0.47 -8.07 16.82
CA PRO A 358 0.64 -8.81 18.06
C PRO A 358 0.45 -7.91 19.29
N GLY A 359 -0.41 -8.33 20.22
CA GLY A 359 -0.59 -7.70 21.54
C GLY A 359 -1.82 -6.80 21.71
N VAL A 360 -2.40 -6.25 20.64
CA VAL A 360 -3.61 -5.40 20.72
C VAL A 360 -4.80 -6.02 19.95
N GLY A 361 -4.52 -6.78 18.89
CA GLY A 361 -5.51 -7.30 17.96
C GLY A 361 -5.20 -6.86 16.53
N ASN A 362 -5.85 -7.47 15.54
CA ASN A 362 -5.68 -7.04 14.16
C ASN A 362 -6.13 -5.59 13.99
N LEU A 363 -5.35 -4.84 13.24
CA LEU A 363 -5.66 -3.45 12.89
C LEU A 363 -6.12 -3.42 11.44
N TRP A 364 -7.16 -2.67 11.16
CA TRP A 364 -7.62 -2.49 9.79
C TRP A 364 -8.04 -1.06 9.53
N ASN A 365 -8.08 -0.66 8.27
CA ASN A 365 -8.52 0.68 7.88
C ASN A 365 -8.95 0.72 6.42
N VAL A 366 -9.61 1.82 6.05
CA VAL A 366 -9.95 2.17 4.67
C VAL A 366 -8.73 2.87 4.06
N GLU A 367 -8.11 2.26 3.05
CA GLU A 367 -6.94 2.81 2.37
C GLU A 367 -7.33 3.78 1.26
N ARG A 368 -8.41 3.44 0.53
CA ARG A 368 -8.92 4.26 -0.56
C ARG A 368 -10.43 4.30 -0.48
N LEU A 369 -10.98 5.50 -0.69
CA LEU A 369 -12.40 5.72 -0.88
C LEU A 369 -12.51 6.79 -1.95
N ASN A 370 -12.97 6.44 -3.15
CA ASN A 370 -13.03 7.36 -4.27
C ASN A 370 -14.34 7.17 -4.99
N GLY A 371 -15.00 8.27 -5.37
CA GLY A 371 -16.31 8.14 -5.98
C GLY A 371 -16.86 9.43 -6.53
N PHE A 372 -18.01 9.31 -7.17
CA PHE A 372 -18.78 10.45 -7.62
C PHE A 372 -20.28 10.20 -7.44
N MET A 373 -21.04 11.28 -7.44
CA MET A 373 -22.49 11.28 -7.57
C MET A 373 -22.85 12.41 -8.54
N ALA A 374 -23.59 12.11 -9.60
CA ALA A 374 -23.92 13.09 -10.63
C ALA A 374 -25.30 12.83 -11.24
N PRO A 375 -25.96 13.87 -11.81
CA PRO A 375 -27.12 13.67 -12.65
C PRO A 375 -26.81 12.63 -13.74
N THR A 376 -27.79 11.79 -14.08
CA THR A 376 -27.57 10.62 -14.95
C THR A 376 -26.93 11.00 -16.29
N ASN A 377 -27.30 12.14 -16.87
CA ASN A 377 -26.75 12.67 -18.13
C ASN A 377 -25.32 13.24 -18.01
N ARG A 378 -24.76 13.31 -16.80
CA ARG A 378 -23.40 13.81 -16.51
C ARG A 378 -22.49 12.75 -15.89
N ALA A 379 -22.99 11.54 -15.63
CA ALA A 379 -22.23 10.48 -14.95
C ALA A 379 -20.89 10.18 -15.64
N THR A 380 -20.84 10.11 -16.98
CA THR A 380 -19.60 9.89 -17.74
C THR A 380 -18.60 11.04 -17.59
N GLN A 381 -19.08 12.29 -17.47
CA GLN A 381 -18.20 13.44 -17.21
C GLN A 381 -17.66 13.39 -15.78
N ALA A 382 -18.49 13.06 -14.79
CA ALA A 382 -18.07 12.93 -13.40
C ALA A 382 -17.04 11.81 -13.20
N ASP A 383 -17.21 10.67 -13.86
CA ASP A 383 -16.22 9.58 -13.89
C ASP A 383 -14.89 10.06 -14.50
N ALA A 384 -14.92 10.72 -15.66
CA ALA A 384 -13.73 11.24 -16.29
C ALA A 384 -13.02 12.30 -15.43
N VAL A 385 -13.77 13.12 -14.69
CA VAL A 385 -13.22 14.07 -13.71
C VAL A 385 -12.57 13.31 -12.55
N LEU A 386 -13.23 12.31 -11.96
CA LEU A 386 -12.65 11.47 -10.90
C LEU A 386 -11.33 10.85 -11.34
N GLN A 387 -11.28 10.26 -12.54
CA GLN A 387 -10.07 9.68 -13.08
C GLN A 387 -8.96 10.72 -13.27
N ARG A 388 -9.30 11.95 -13.71
CA ARG A 388 -8.33 13.05 -13.85
C ARG A 388 -7.79 13.51 -12.50
N LEU A 389 -8.64 13.63 -11.48
CA LEU A 389 -8.23 13.96 -10.11
C LEU A 389 -7.23 12.92 -9.58
N LEU A 390 -7.57 11.63 -9.68
CA LEU A 390 -6.71 10.54 -9.24
C LEU A 390 -5.40 10.46 -10.04
N ALA A 391 -5.45 10.70 -11.35
CA ALA A 391 -4.28 10.65 -12.22
C ALA A 391 -3.33 11.85 -12.06
N SER A 392 -3.81 12.97 -11.53
CA SER A 392 -3.03 14.20 -11.31
C SER A 392 -2.62 14.40 -9.85
N PHE A 393 -3.00 13.48 -8.96
CA PHE A 393 -2.65 13.52 -7.55
C PHE A 393 -1.14 13.42 -7.37
N ASP A 394 -0.53 14.44 -6.79
CA ASP A 394 0.91 14.61 -6.67
C ASP A 394 1.27 15.07 -5.26
N PHE A 395 2.04 14.26 -4.54
CA PHE A 395 2.54 14.64 -3.22
C PHE A 395 3.65 15.66 -3.34
N ASN A 396 3.66 16.64 -2.43
CA ASN A 396 4.78 17.56 -2.31
C ASN A 396 5.99 16.79 -1.76
N PRO A 397 7.09 16.65 -2.53
CA PRO A 397 8.24 15.85 -2.13
C PRO A 397 8.95 16.41 -0.89
N GLN A 398 8.92 17.73 -0.69
CA GLN A 398 9.52 18.35 0.49
C GLN A 398 8.72 18.04 1.75
N TRP A 399 7.39 18.16 1.66
CA TRP A 399 6.49 17.79 2.75
C TRP A 399 6.63 16.30 3.08
N TRP A 400 6.65 15.43 2.06
CA TRP A 400 6.81 13.99 2.24
C TRP A 400 8.15 13.61 2.90
N ALA A 401 9.24 14.25 2.49
CA ALA A 401 10.56 14.05 3.10
C ALA A 401 10.58 14.50 4.57
N ALA A 402 9.98 15.66 4.86
CA ALA A 402 9.86 16.18 6.22
C ALA A 402 9.02 15.23 7.11
N GLU A 403 7.91 14.71 6.58
CA GLU A 403 7.05 13.79 7.31
C GLU A 403 7.75 12.45 7.57
N THR A 404 8.46 11.92 6.58
CA THR A 404 9.24 10.69 6.72
C THR A 404 10.31 10.84 7.80
N GLY A 405 11.05 11.96 7.80
CA GLY A 405 12.03 12.27 8.85
C GLY A 405 11.40 12.43 10.24
N GLY A 406 10.25 13.11 10.32
CA GLY A 406 9.48 13.27 11.55
C GLY A 406 8.98 11.95 12.12
N ASP A 407 8.39 11.09 11.28
CA ASP A 407 7.88 9.77 11.64
C ASP A 407 9.01 8.86 12.15
N LEU A 408 10.19 8.89 11.53
CA LEU A 408 11.36 8.15 12.01
C LEU A 408 11.80 8.60 13.40
N ARG A 409 11.82 9.91 13.66
CA ARG A 409 12.15 10.47 14.98
C ARG A 409 11.13 10.07 16.05
N ILE A 410 9.84 10.08 15.70
CA ILE A 410 8.77 9.65 16.61
C ILE A 410 8.91 8.16 16.94
N LYS A 411 9.17 7.31 15.94
CA LYS A 411 9.39 5.88 16.15
C LYS A 411 10.61 5.61 17.05
N GLU A 412 11.70 6.34 16.83
CA GLU A 412 12.89 6.24 17.67
C GLU A 412 12.63 6.69 19.11
N ASN A 413 11.90 7.79 19.31
CA ASN A 413 11.49 8.22 20.65
C ASN A 413 10.59 7.18 21.34
N MET A 414 9.64 6.57 20.62
CA MET A 414 8.82 5.49 21.17
C MET A 414 9.65 4.25 21.51
N ARG A 415 10.65 3.90 20.69
CA ARG A 415 11.58 2.79 20.98
C ARG A 415 12.33 3.04 22.28
N ARG A 416 12.94 4.22 22.43
CA ARG A 416 13.66 4.63 23.66
C ARG A 416 12.75 4.62 24.88
N TYR A 417 11.51 5.11 24.73
CA TYR A 417 10.53 5.09 25.81
C TYR A 417 10.15 3.67 26.23
N ARG A 418 9.96 2.74 25.27
CA ARG A 418 9.69 1.32 25.57
C ARG A 418 10.87 0.66 26.27
N GLU A 419 12.09 0.91 25.81
CA GLU A 419 13.32 0.40 26.44
C GLU A 419 13.48 0.91 27.86
N PHE A 420 13.29 2.22 28.08
CA PHE A 420 13.29 2.82 29.40
C PHE A 420 12.23 2.18 30.31
N SER A 421 11.00 2.01 29.80
CA SER A 421 9.90 1.41 30.57
C SER A 421 10.18 -0.06 30.93
N ALA A 422 10.74 -0.83 30.00
CA ALA A 422 11.13 -2.22 30.24
C ALA A 422 12.25 -2.31 31.29
N ASN A 423 13.27 -1.46 31.19
CA ASN A 423 14.35 -1.38 32.17
C ASN A 423 13.83 -1.02 33.56
N LEU A 424 12.92 -0.05 33.66
CA LEU A 424 12.32 0.35 34.94
C LEU A 424 11.49 -0.79 35.56
N GLN A 425 10.71 -1.52 34.74
CA GLN A 425 9.97 -2.69 35.19
C GLN A 425 10.91 -3.80 35.69
N GLN A 426 12.01 -4.06 34.97
CA GLN A 426 13.00 -5.04 35.38
C GLN A 426 13.68 -4.65 36.71
N GLN A 427 14.06 -3.38 36.87
CA GLN A 427 14.60 -2.87 38.13
C GLN A 427 13.61 -3.04 39.28
N THR A 428 12.35 -2.65 39.07
CA THR A 428 11.29 -2.80 40.09
C THR A 428 11.07 -4.27 40.46
N GLN A 429 11.11 -5.19 39.49
CA GLN A 429 11.01 -6.63 39.75
C GLN A 429 12.22 -7.13 40.55
N ASN A 430 13.44 -6.74 40.16
CA ASN A 430 14.67 -7.13 40.85
C ASN A 430 14.69 -6.63 42.31
N GLU A 431 14.24 -5.39 42.56
CA GLU A 431 14.11 -4.84 43.92
C GLU A 431 13.08 -5.61 44.75
N ARG A 432 11.95 -5.99 44.14
CA ARG A 432 10.93 -6.85 44.80
C ARG A 432 11.49 -8.22 45.12
N TRP A 433 12.22 -8.86 44.20
CA TRP A 433 12.89 -10.13 44.42
C TRP A 433 13.93 -10.03 45.54
N ALA A 434 14.82 -9.03 45.51
CA ALA A 434 15.83 -8.82 46.56
C ALA A 434 15.20 -8.50 47.93
N SER A 435 14.05 -7.81 47.97
CA SER A 435 13.29 -7.61 49.21
C SER A 435 12.62 -8.91 49.69
N TRP A 436 12.11 -9.73 48.77
CA TRP A 436 11.54 -11.02 49.10
C TRP A 436 12.58 -12.02 49.59
N GLU A 437 13.77 -12.07 48.96
CA GLU A 437 14.91 -12.87 49.40
C GLU A 437 15.36 -12.47 50.81
N ARG A 438 15.53 -11.17 51.08
CA ARG A 438 15.87 -10.68 52.43
C ARG A 438 14.84 -11.10 53.48
N ARG A 439 13.54 -10.99 53.17
CA ARG A 439 12.47 -11.43 54.08
C ARG A 439 12.46 -12.95 54.28
N THR A 440 12.70 -13.69 53.22
CA THR A 440 12.75 -15.17 53.26
C THR A 440 13.95 -15.64 54.07
N GLU A 441 15.12 -15.02 53.91
CA GLU A 441 16.31 -15.29 54.70
C GLU A 441 16.09 -14.96 56.18
N GLN A 442 15.55 -13.78 56.49
CA GLN A 442 15.19 -13.39 57.86
C GLN A 442 14.19 -14.37 58.50
N THR A 443 13.18 -14.81 57.74
CA THR A 443 12.20 -15.80 58.20
C THR A 443 12.87 -17.15 58.44
N GLY A 444 13.77 -17.57 57.54
CA GLY A 444 14.53 -18.81 57.69
C GLY A 444 15.46 -18.79 58.91
N ASP A 445 16.16 -17.69 59.14
CA ASP A 445 17.02 -17.51 60.31
C ASP A 445 16.19 -17.55 61.60
N LEU A 446 15.03 -16.89 61.64
CA LEU A 446 14.10 -16.97 62.78
C LEU A 446 13.58 -18.40 63.03
N LEU A 447 13.20 -19.14 61.98
CA LEU A 447 12.73 -20.53 62.11
C LEU A 447 13.84 -21.48 62.57
N GLN A 448 15.09 -21.21 62.22
CA GLN A 448 16.26 -21.97 62.68
C GLN A 448 16.77 -21.53 64.06
N GLY A 449 16.12 -20.56 64.70
CA GLY A 449 16.56 -20.02 65.99
C GLY A 449 17.91 -19.29 65.88
N ARG A 450 18.20 -18.64 64.74
CA ARG A 450 19.42 -17.87 64.50
C ARG A 450 19.13 -16.38 64.40
N THR A 451 20.12 -15.57 64.71
CA THR A 451 20.09 -14.10 64.68
C THR A 451 21.34 -13.57 64.00
N ARG A 452 21.24 -12.38 63.39
CA ARG A 452 22.37 -11.69 62.77
C ARG A 452 22.91 -10.63 63.72
N VAL A 453 24.21 -10.67 63.96
CA VAL A 453 24.95 -9.72 64.80
C VAL A 453 26.02 -9.03 63.96
N VAL A 454 26.26 -7.74 64.21
CA VAL A 454 27.22 -6.92 63.45
C VAL A 454 28.28 -6.41 64.40
N ASP A 455 29.53 -6.58 64.00
CA ASP A 455 30.67 -5.98 64.66
C ASP A 455 30.70 -4.47 64.38
N THR A 456 30.67 -3.68 65.46
CA THR A 456 30.61 -2.21 65.36
C THR A 456 31.94 -1.59 64.92
N GLU A 457 33.06 -2.29 65.08
CA GLU A 457 34.38 -1.77 64.70
C GLU A 457 34.69 -2.06 63.22
N THR A 458 34.37 -3.26 62.74
CA THR A 458 34.70 -3.69 61.36
C THR A 458 33.53 -3.57 60.38
N GLY A 459 32.29 -3.58 60.87
CA GLY A 459 31.08 -3.67 60.06
C GLY A 459 30.79 -5.09 59.53
N GLU A 460 31.58 -6.10 59.89
CA GLU A 460 31.33 -7.49 59.50
C GLU A 460 30.11 -8.07 60.24
N ALA A 461 29.37 -8.94 59.57
CA ALA A 461 28.15 -9.52 60.11
C ALA A 461 28.23 -11.04 60.22
N TYR A 462 27.74 -11.58 61.33
CA TYR A 462 27.83 -12.99 61.68
C TYR A 462 26.42 -13.55 61.97
N LYS A 463 26.18 -14.82 61.61
CA LYS A 463 24.97 -15.56 61.99
C LYS A 463 25.27 -16.42 63.22
N VAL A 464 24.52 -16.22 64.29
CA VAL A 464 24.70 -16.92 65.58
C VAL A 464 23.38 -17.49 66.07
N GLU A 465 23.41 -18.45 66.98
CA GLU A 465 22.20 -18.96 67.63
C GLU A 465 21.56 -17.86 68.49
N ASN A 466 20.25 -17.72 68.43
CA ASN A 466 19.47 -16.71 69.13
C ASN A 466 19.15 -17.16 70.57
N THR A 467 20.17 -17.50 71.34
CA THR A 467 20.06 -18.05 72.71
C THR A 467 20.55 -17.08 73.79
N SER A 468 21.10 -15.93 73.40
CA SER A 468 21.70 -14.95 74.30
C SER A 468 21.25 -13.52 74.00
N ASN A 469 21.32 -12.64 75.01
CA ASN A 469 20.93 -11.23 74.90
C ASN A 469 22.06 -10.32 74.37
N TYR A 470 23.32 -10.71 74.58
CA TYR A 470 24.52 -9.97 74.16
C TYR A 470 25.49 -10.93 73.47
N TYR A 471 26.18 -10.45 72.43
CA TYR A 471 27.16 -11.25 71.68
C TYR A 471 28.47 -10.49 71.59
N TRP A 472 29.56 -11.25 71.61
CA TRP A 472 30.90 -10.70 71.65
C TRP A 472 31.80 -11.47 70.70
N ILE A 473 32.70 -10.80 70.00
CA ILE A 473 33.75 -11.43 69.19
C ILE A 473 35.12 -11.10 69.78
N ASP A 474 36.03 -12.07 69.79
CA ASP A 474 37.40 -11.84 70.24
C ASP A 474 38.18 -10.96 69.25
N THR A 475 39.27 -10.36 69.72
CA THR A 475 40.13 -9.46 68.91
C THR A 475 40.78 -10.16 67.70
N ARG A 476 40.77 -11.50 67.63
CA ARG A 476 41.30 -12.27 66.50
C ARG A 476 40.23 -12.75 65.52
N ASN A 477 38.95 -12.49 65.79
CA ASN A 477 37.79 -12.92 64.99
C ASN A 477 37.63 -14.45 64.88
N GLU A 478 38.09 -15.19 65.88
CA GLU A 478 38.06 -16.65 65.92
C GLU A 478 36.87 -17.19 66.73
N VAL A 479 36.40 -16.45 67.75
CA VAL A 479 35.38 -16.95 68.69
C VAL A 479 34.28 -15.92 68.92
N ILE A 480 33.03 -16.36 68.77
CA ILE A 480 31.84 -15.59 69.16
C ILE A 480 31.23 -16.19 70.42
N ALA A 481 31.06 -15.38 71.46
CA ALA A 481 30.48 -15.77 72.74
C ALA A 481 29.14 -15.04 72.98
N GLY A 482 28.13 -15.76 73.45
CA GLY A 482 26.83 -15.20 73.87
C GLY A 482 26.71 -15.10 75.40
N THR A 483 26.20 -13.97 75.91
CA THR A 483 25.93 -13.76 77.34
C THR A 483 24.50 -13.22 77.56
N ASN A 484 23.93 -13.48 78.75
CA ASN A 484 22.60 -12.97 79.13
C ASN A 484 22.65 -11.67 79.95
N ILE A 485 23.85 -11.18 80.23
CA ILE A 485 24.15 -9.96 81.00
C ILE A 485 25.09 -9.07 80.18
N PRO A 486 25.01 -7.73 80.31
CA PRO A 486 25.76 -6.76 79.51
C PRO A 486 27.24 -6.63 79.91
N TYR A 487 27.89 -7.74 80.27
CA TYR A 487 29.30 -7.77 80.64
C TYR A 487 30.08 -8.59 79.62
N LYS A 488 31.17 -7.99 79.10
CA LYS A 488 32.08 -8.67 78.19
C LYS A 488 32.76 -9.85 78.90
N PRO A 489 32.94 -11.01 78.22
CA PRO A 489 33.55 -12.20 78.83
C PRO A 489 34.94 -11.94 79.40
N THR A 490 35.79 -11.28 78.62
CA THR A 490 37.17 -10.91 78.96
C THR A 490 37.57 -9.60 78.27
N TRP A 491 38.78 -9.10 78.50
CA TRP A 491 39.22 -7.78 78.02
C TRP A 491 39.44 -7.72 76.50
N ASP A 492 39.68 -8.86 75.87
CA ASP A 492 39.99 -9.08 74.44
C ASP A 492 38.76 -9.34 73.57
N PHE A 493 37.55 -9.10 74.09
CA PHE A 493 36.30 -9.19 73.35
C PHE A 493 35.69 -7.81 73.09
N ARG A 494 35.09 -7.67 71.92
CA ARG A 494 34.30 -6.49 71.51
C ARG A 494 32.85 -6.88 71.22
N GLU A 495 31.95 -5.91 71.41
CA GLU A 495 30.51 -6.14 71.33
C GLU A 495 30.05 -6.26 69.87
N LEU A 496 29.21 -7.27 69.61
CA LEU A 496 28.42 -7.38 68.40
C LEU A 496 27.00 -6.94 68.70
N ILE A 497 26.48 -6.01 67.89
CA ILE A 497 25.10 -5.53 68.04
C ILE A 497 24.17 -6.42 67.22
N GLN A 498 23.10 -6.92 67.84
CA GLN A 498 22.02 -7.58 67.12
C GLN A 498 21.32 -6.58 66.20
N THR A 499 21.25 -6.90 64.91
CA THR A 499 20.46 -6.12 63.96
C THR A 499 19.04 -6.66 63.92
N TYR A 500 18.20 -6.23 64.87
CA TYR A 500 16.75 -6.42 64.82
C TYR A 500 16.01 -5.09 65.08
N ARG A 501 15.68 -4.38 64.00
CA ARG A 501 14.43 -3.63 63.81
C ARG A 501 14.14 -3.44 62.33
#